data_AF-A0A7S0KKW2-F1
#
_entry.id   AF-A0A7S0KKW2-F1
#
_cell.length_a   1.000
_cell.length_b   1.000
_cell.length_c   1.000
_cell.angle_alpha   90.00
_cell.angle_beta   90.00
_cell.angle_gamma   90.00
#
_symmetry.space_group_name_H-M   'P 1'
#
loop_
_entity.id
_entity.type
_entity.pdbx_description
1 polymer ?
#
loop_
_entity_poly.entity_id
_entity_poly.type
_entity_poly.pdbx_seq_one_letter_code
_entity_poly.pdbx_strand_id
1 'polypeptide(L)'
;MAEPTSVGVFLSSDVDLDVRLKVGGLYGRLPASHLTRDGRTELSVSFQLFSENQPLTTAISTTAALYQEGSVDWSETLFFPLKYRDLSAEAWLEIMVHDARDILRREVIGRAAFRMFDEKHSLRRGNQRMFLERTHGGVIAKEAASMKTSSQSLGDMGKIEARLKSYEQGEMPELDWLDKLTFRRIDEIQKAQRAAQFASGHLEIRVELPTFSAPVIFHEQTPLSSHNTKPQWDQLIWLIDSEVNLGLENPAERKHQKLTRSVARGVVDHDLKPNGEERRSLATAIALPPTRLLGAEHKALLWKFRFSLRTESGALTKFLKSVDWGDSEEARASIELMYQWAPIDPASALELLSPTFTDSEVRKYAVSVLSDAADDELLCYLLQLVQALRYESEDDSQLARFLVNRAVANPVLANFLHWYLVVEWEDPSFAPRSSHTHQLLEEACMTMGPKGEELWDSLRRQSELMAQLTAITRELSGMRGQPKKVERLRTILSDDGSCSELASFTRALPLPIDPTSNVSGIVPEESKVFKSALSPLKLAFRTTSNGRANMIFKK
;
A
#
# COMPACT_ATOMS: atom_id res chain seq x y z
N MET A 1 -54.31 24.43 -16.07
CA MET A 1 -53.70 23.15 -16.47
C MET A 1 -52.51 22.95 -15.56
N ALA A 2 -52.62 22.07 -14.56
CA ALA A 2 -51.50 21.72 -13.70
C ALA A 2 -50.51 20.90 -14.54
N GLU A 3 -49.23 21.29 -14.52
CA GLU A 3 -48.14 20.50 -15.08
C GLU A 3 -48.12 19.13 -14.39
N PRO A 4 -47.87 18.03 -15.13
CA PRO A 4 -47.69 16.73 -14.51
C PRO A 4 -46.41 16.80 -13.68
N THR A 5 -46.55 16.67 -12.36
CA THR A 5 -45.44 16.48 -11.43
C THR A 5 -44.60 15.30 -11.93
N SER A 6 -43.36 15.58 -12.35
CA SER A 6 -42.40 14.53 -12.68
C SER A 6 -42.20 13.68 -11.43
N VAL A 7 -42.76 12.47 -11.41
CA VAL A 7 -42.53 11.52 -10.33
C VAL A 7 -41.06 11.13 -10.39
N GLY A 8 -40.25 11.71 -9.51
CA GLY A 8 -38.83 11.38 -9.39
C GLY A 8 -38.67 9.88 -9.10
N VAL A 9 -37.58 9.30 -9.60
CA VAL A 9 -37.21 7.89 -9.40
C VAL A 9 -35.77 7.86 -8.88
N PHE A 10 -35.48 6.95 -7.95
CA PHE A 10 -34.10 6.69 -7.51
C PHE A 10 -33.52 5.50 -8.29
N LEU A 11 -32.24 5.58 -8.66
CA LEU A 11 -31.51 4.44 -9.20
C LEU A 11 -30.92 3.62 -8.06
N SER A 12 -30.90 2.29 -8.17
CA SER A 12 -30.32 1.42 -7.14
C SER A 12 -28.85 1.74 -6.88
N SER A 13 -28.09 2.12 -7.91
CA SER A 13 -26.69 2.57 -7.83
C SER A 13 -26.48 3.76 -6.88
N ASP A 14 -27.50 4.61 -6.73
CA ASP A 14 -27.39 5.87 -6.01
C ASP A 14 -27.80 5.72 -4.53
N VAL A 15 -28.36 4.56 -4.16
CA VAL A 15 -28.82 4.27 -2.80
C VAL A 15 -27.66 3.71 -1.97
N ASP A 16 -27.01 4.57 -1.19
CA ASP A 16 -25.91 4.20 -0.27
C ASP A 16 -26.39 3.75 1.13
N LEU A 17 -27.46 2.97 1.19
CA LEU A 17 -28.02 2.47 2.44
C LEU A 17 -27.90 0.95 2.51
N ASP A 18 -27.71 0.43 3.72
CA ASP A 18 -27.71 -1.00 3.97
C ASP A 18 -29.10 -1.59 3.72
N VAL A 19 -29.12 -2.78 3.11
CA VAL A 19 -30.36 -3.53 2.92
C VAL A 19 -30.91 -3.89 4.29
N ARG A 20 -32.18 -3.56 4.53
CA ARG A 20 -32.88 -3.88 5.77
C ARG A 20 -34.28 -4.43 5.50
N LEU A 21 -34.76 -5.23 6.43
CA LEU A 21 -36.16 -5.70 6.45
C LEU A 21 -36.65 -5.76 7.88
N LYS A 22 -37.94 -5.53 8.08
CA LYS A 22 -38.60 -5.72 9.37
C LYS A 22 -39.48 -6.95 9.32
N VAL A 23 -39.24 -7.87 10.25
CA VAL A 23 -40.01 -9.10 10.38
C VAL A 23 -41.23 -8.79 11.23
N GLY A 24 -42.42 -8.91 10.64
CA GLY A 24 -43.68 -8.74 11.37
C GLY A 24 -43.95 -9.96 12.22
N GLY A 25 -44.53 -10.99 11.60
CA GLY A 25 -44.95 -12.19 12.32
C GLY A 25 -45.23 -13.37 11.42
N LEU A 26 -45.34 -14.55 12.04
CA LEU A 26 -45.75 -15.81 11.42
C LEU A 26 -47.16 -16.15 11.90
N TYR A 27 -48.03 -16.53 10.97
CA TYR A 27 -49.42 -16.89 11.23
C TYR A 27 -49.76 -18.23 10.60
N GLY A 28 -50.64 -19.00 11.24
CA GLY A 28 -51.13 -20.28 10.73
C GLY A 28 -50.86 -21.42 11.68
N ARG A 29 -51.12 -22.66 11.23
CA ARG A 29 -51.01 -23.86 12.08
C ARG A 29 -49.72 -24.63 11.82
N LEU A 30 -48.87 -24.73 12.84
CA LEU A 30 -47.68 -25.58 12.84
C LEU A 30 -48.03 -27.08 12.89
N PRO A 31 -47.18 -27.97 12.33
CA PRO A 31 -47.34 -29.42 12.49
C PRO A 31 -47.22 -29.84 13.96
N ALA A 32 -47.95 -30.88 14.36
CA ALA A 32 -47.97 -31.38 15.73
C ALA A 32 -46.58 -31.86 16.23
N SER A 33 -45.69 -32.25 15.32
CA SER A 33 -44.30 -32.65 15.63
C SER A 33 -43.45 -31.51 16.22
N HIS A 34 -43.77 -30.26 15.88
CA HIS A 34 -43.01 -29.08 16.30
C HIS A 34 -43.65 -28.34 17.49
N LEU A 35 -44.73 -28.90 18.07
CA LEU A 35 -45.45 -28.31 19.20
C LEU A 35 -45.15 -29.08 20.49
N THR A 36 -45.00 -28.37 21.61
CA THR A 36 -44.98 -28.99 22.95
C THR A 36 -46.38 -29.50 23.34
N ARG A 37 -46.48 -30.25 24.45
CA ARG A 37 -47.77 -30.75 24.98
C ARG A 37 -48.78 -29.63 25.24
N ASP A 38 -48.30 -28.41 25.51
CA ASP A 38 -49.11 -27.22 25.75
C ASP A 38 -49.41 -26.40 24.48
N GLY A 39 -49.05 -26.93 23.29
CA GLY A 39 -49.29 -26.27 22.01
C GLY A 39 -48.40 -25.06 21.74
N ARG A 40 -47.28 -24.92 22.48
CA ARG A 40 -46.31 -23.81 22.36
C ARG A 40 -45.00 -24.30 21.76
N THR A 41 -44.26 -23.41 21.09
CA THR A 41 -42.90 -23.71 20.61
C THR A 41 -42.10 -22.42 20.42
N GLU A 42 -40.78 -22.47 20.50
CA GLU A 42 -39.93 -21.32 20.20
C GLU A 42 -39.51 -21.39 18.74
N LEU A 43 -39.69 -20.29 18.01
CA LEU A 43 -39.34 -20.19 16.59
C LEU A 43 -38.32 -19.09 16.38
N SER A 44 -37.42 -19.30 15.41
CA SER A 44 -36.56 -18.26 14.86
C SER A 44 -36.67 -18.28 13.34
N VAL A 45 -36.47 -17.13 12.69
CA VAL A 45 -36.50 -17.02 11.23
C VAL A 45 -35.14 -16.55 10.75
N SER A 46 -34.55 -17.26 9.80
CA SER A 46 -33.32 -16.82 9.12
C SER A 46 -33.61 -16.29 7.73
N PHE A 47 -32.88 -15.24 7.36
CA PHE A 47 -32.95 -14.56 6.09
C PHE A 47 -31.59 -14.56 5.42
N GLN A 48 -31.52 -14.89 4.13
CA GLN A 48 -30.27 -14.89 3.38
C GLN A 48 -30.49 -14.40 1.94
N LEU A 49 -29.63 -13.49 1.49
CA LEU A 49 -29.68 -12.96 0.13
C LEU A 49 -28.85 -13.83 -0.83
N PHE A 50 -29.41 -14.09 -2.00
CA PHE A 50 -28.79 -14.87 -3.06
C PHE A 50 -28.86 -14.12 -4.39
N SER A 51 -27.89 -14.38 -5.26
CA SER A 51 -27.90 -14.00 -6.68
C SER A 51 -27.25 -15.12 -7.49
N GLU A 52 -27.82 -15.48 -8.65
CA GLU A 52 -27.31 -16.55 -9.51
C GLU A 52 -27.01 -17.88 -8.77
N ASN A 53 -27.81 -18.20 -7.74
CA ASN A 53 -27.63 -19.34 -6.82
C ASN A 53 -26.37 -19.29 -5.94
N GLN A 54 -25.69 -18.15 -5.85
CA GLN A 54 -24.61 -17.89 -4.89
C GLN A 54 -25.10 -17.02 -3.74
N PRO A 55 -24.71 -17.32 -2.49
CA PRO A 55 -25.06 -16.50 -1.34
C PRO A 55 -24.30 -15.17 -1.39
N LEU A 56 -25.03 -14.05 -1.40
CA LEU A 56 -24.45 -12.69 -1.31
C LEU A 56 -24.11 -12.32 0.14
N THR A 57 -24.87 -12.85 1.10
CA THR A 57 -24.67 -12.59 2.54
C THR A 57 -24.63 -13.89 3.33
N THR A 58 -24.12 -13.81 4.56
CA THR A 58 -24.40 -14.82 5.58
C THR A 58 -25.87 -14.77 5.98
N ALA A 59 -26.40 -15.89 6.49
CA ALA A 59 -27.77 -15.94 7.00
C ALA A 59 -27.89 -15.16 8.32
N ILE A 60 -28.85 -14.25 8.38
CA ILE A 60 -29.14 -13.44 9.58
C ILE A 60 -30.44 -13.97 10.18
N SER A 61 -30.44 -14.23 11.48
CA SER A 61 -31.59 -14.78 12.20
C SER A 61 -32.21 -13.76 13.13
N THR A 62 -33.53 -13.81 13.28
CA THR A 62 -34.24 -13.12 14.36
C THR A 62 -33.91 -13.75 15.71
N THR A 63 -34.23 -13.03 16.78
CA THR A 63 -34.40 -13.59 18.11
C THR A 63 -35.44 -14.71 18.12
N ALA A 64 -35.28 -15.68 19.05
CA ALA A 64 -36.26 -16.73 19.25
C ALA A 64 -37.51 -16.14 19.93
N ALA A 65 -38.69 -16.41 19.38
CA ALA A 65 -39.96 -15.91 19.89
C ALA A 65 -40.95 -17.06 20.10
N LEU A 66 -41.79 -16.92 21.12
CA LEU A 66 -42.75 -17.94 21.53
C LEU A 66 -43.97 -17.95 20.60
N TYR A 67 -44.21 -19.07 19.95
CA TYR A 67 -45.42 -19.36 19.22
C TYR A 67 -46.52 -19.80 20.17
N GLN A 68 -47.66 -19.10 20.12
CA GLN A 68 -48.86 -19.42 20.88
C GLN A 68 -50.10 -19.08 20.04
N GLU A 69 -51.13 -19.92 20.12
CA GLU A 69 -52.47 -19.66 19.54
C GLU A 69 -52.48 -19.36 18.02
N GLY A 70 -51.53 -19.92 17.26
CA GLY A 70 -51.52 -19.76 15.80
C GLY A 70 -50.73 -18.56 15.29
N SER A 71 -49.98 -17.86 16.16
CA SER A 71 -49.19 -16.69 15.76
C SER A 71 -47.89 -16.53 16.55
N VAL A 72 -46.92 -15.89 15.90
CA VAL A 72 -45.70 -15.31 16.50
C VAL A 72 -45.53 -13.91 15.95
N ASP A 73 -45.13 -12.97 16.80
CA ASP A 73 -44.73 -11.62 16.41
C ASP A 73 -43.27 -11.42 16.83
N TRP A 74 -42.42 -11.00 15.89
CA TRP A 74 -41.04 -10.62 16.17
C TRP A 74 -40.90 -9.10 16.25
N SER A 75 -41.55 -8.37 15.33
CA SER A 75 -41.41 -6.92 15.17
C SER A 75 -39.95 -6.44 15.13
N GLU A 76 -39.03 -7.28 14.64
CA GLU A 76 -37.58 -7.08 14.67
C GLU A 76 -37.08 -6.56 13.32
N THR A 77 -36.18 -5.58 13.30
CA THR A 77 -35.55 -5.07 12.07
C THR A 77 -34.15 -5.66 11.91
N LEU A 78 -33.93 -6.36 10.80
CA LEU A 78 -32.65 -6.98 10.45
C LEU A 78 -31.92 -6.13 9.40
N PHE A 79 -30.59 -6.05 9.54
CA PHE A 79 -29.69 -5.32 8.65
C PHE A 79 -28.71 -6.29 8.00
N PHE A 80 -28.61 -6.24 6.68
CA PHE A 80 -27.66 -7.05 5.92
C PHE A 80 -26.37 -6.27 5.71
N PRO A 81 -25.20 -6.94 5.74
CA PRO A 81 -23.91 -6.32 5.42
C PRO A 81 -23.74 -6.14 3.90
N LEU A 82 -24.76 -5.59 3.24
CA LEU A 82 -24.82 -5.38 1.80
C LEU A 82 -25.66 -4.12 1.54
N LYS A 83 -25.19 -3.25 0.65
CA LYS A 83 -25.90 -2.02 0.29
C LYS A 83 -26.85 -2.25 -0.88
N TYR A 84 -27.88 -1.38 -1.00
CA TYR A 84 -28.81 -1.44 -2.12
C TYR A 84 -28.13 -1.27 -3.49
N ARG A 85 -27.02 -0.52 -3.56
CA ARG A 85 -26.21 -0.35 -4.79
C ARG A 85 -25.52 -1.61 -5.28
N ASP A 86 -25.26 -2.56 -4.39
CA ASP A 86 -24.53 -3.80 -4.69
C ASP A 86 -25.49 -4.97 -4.99
N LEU A 87 -26.80 -4.75 -4.92
CA LEU A 87 -27.80 -5.76 -5.26
C LEU A 87 -27.92 -5.92 -6.77
N SER A 88 -27.74 -7.15 -7.26
CA SER A 88 -28.03 -7.53 -8.65
C SER A 88 -29.53 -7.52 -8.96
N ALA A 89 -29.91 -7.37 -10.24
CA ALA A 89 -31.30 -7.41 -10.69
C ALA A 89 -32.03 -8.71 -10.31
N GLU A 90 -31.32 -9.84 -10.34
CA GLU A 90 -31.86 -11.17 -10.03
C GLU A 90 -31.74 -11.53 -8.54
N ALA A 91 -31.41 -10.57 -7.67
CA ALA A 91 -31.28 -10.82 -6.24
C ALA A 91 -32.61 -11.30 -5.64
N TRP A 92 -32.56 -12.38 -4.88
CA TRP A 92 -33.70 -12.94 -4.18
C TRP A 92 -33.35 -13.23 -2.72
N LEU A 93 -34.37 -13.13 -1.87
CA LEU A 93 -34.27 -13.33 -0.43
C LEU A 93 -34.88 -14.69 -0.09
N GLU A 94 -34.08 -15.54 0.54
CA GLU A 94 -34.52 -16.79 1.13
C GLU A 94 -34.94 -16.58 2.58
N ILE A 95 -36.03 -17.22 2.97
CA ILE A 95 -36.60 -17.21 4.31
C ILE A 95 -36.75 -18.65 4.78
N MET A 96 -36.15 -18.97 5.92
CA MET A 96 -36.29 -20.26 6.56
C MET A 96 -36.76 -20.08 7.99
N VAL A 97 -37.87 -20.76 8.35
CA VAL A 97 -38.37 -20.80 9.72
C VAL A 97 -37.81 -22.04 10.40
N HIS A 98 -37.14 -21.83 11.53
CA HIS A 98 -36.49 -22.87 12.31
C HIS A 98 -37.20 -23.09 13.64
N ASP A 99 -37.22 -24.35 14.05
CA ASP A 99 -37.52 -24.74 15.42
C ASP A 99 -36.34 -24.35 16.33
N ALA A 100 -36.57 -23.45 17.29
CA ALA A 100 -35.52 -22.90 18.15
C ALA A 100 -35.31 -23.69 19.46
N ARG A 101 -36.01 -24.83 19.65
CA ARG A 101 -35.90 -25.66 20.86
C ARG A 101 -34.53 -26.32 21.03
N ASP A 102 -33.83 -26.63 19.93
CA ASP A 102 -32.49 -27.24 19.94
C ASP A 102 -31.51 -26.38 19.13
N ILE A 103 -30.56 -25.75 19.83
CA ILE A 103 -29.55 -24.87 19.25
C ILE A 103 -28.61 -25.64 18.30
N LEU A 104 -28.44 -26.95 18.52
CA LEU A 104 -27.53 -27.83 17.75
C LEU A 104 -28.21 -28.51 16.56
N ARG A 105 -29.55 -28.62 16.57
CA ARG A 105 -30.36 -29.19 15.49
C ARG A 105 -31.48 -28.22 15.10
N ARG A 106 -31.11 -27.20 14.32
CA ARG A 106 -32.08 -26.29 13.71
C ARG A 106 -32.87 -27.03 12.62
N GLU A 107 -34.03 -27.56 12.99
CA GLU A 107 -34.96 -28.15 12.04
C GLU A 107 -35.73 -27.06 11.31
N VAL A 108 -35.70 -27.10 9.97
CA VAL A 108 -36.47 -26.18 9.12
C VAL A 108 -37.91 -26.66 9.06
N ILE A 109 -38.84 -25.80 9.45
CA ILE A 109 -40.30 -26.03 9.48
C ILE A 109 -40.93 -25.60 8.14
N GLY A 110 -40.42 -24.51 7.57
CA GLY A 110 -40.93 -23.99 6.32
C GLY A 110 -39.97 -23.03 5.64
N ARG A 111 -40.08 -22.96 4.32
CA ARG A 111 -39.25 -22.12 3.45
C ARG A 111 -40.12 -21.22 2.61
N ALA A 112 -39.68 -19.99 2.39
CA ALA A 112 -40.21 -19.10 1.36
C ALA A 112 -39.05 -18.36 0.69
N ALA A 113 -39.28 -17.90 -0.53
CA ALA A 113 -38.32 -17.09 -1.25
C ALA A 113 -39.04 -16.07 -2.13
N PHE A 114 -38.47 -14.88 -2.29
CA PHE A 114 -39.00 -13.89 -3.22
C PHE A 114 -37.89 -13.00 -3.80
N ARG A 115 -38.13 -12.48 -5.01
CA ARG A 115 -37.20 -11.56 -5.69
C ARG A 115 -37.27 -10.16 -5.06
N MET A 116 -36.10 -9.56 -4.80
CA MET A 116 -36.01 -8.20 -4.26
C MET A 116 -36.54 -7.16 -5.26
N PHE A 117 -36.32 -7.38 -6.55
CA PHE A 117 -36.88 -6.57 -7.64
C PHE A 117 -38.10 -7.26 -8.27
N ASP A 118 -39.06 -6.45 -8.72
CA ASP A 118 -40.21 -6.92 -9.48
C ASP A 118 -39.90 -7.09 -10.98
N GLU A 119 -40.89 -7.52 -11.78
CA GLU A 119 -40.75 -7.71 -13.23
C GLU A 119 -40.43 -6.41 -13.99
N LYS A 120 -40.65 -5.25 -13.37
CA LYS A 120 -40.33 -3.93 -13.91
C LYS A 120 -39.00 -3.40 -13.40
N HIS A 121 -38.18 -4.27 -12.78
CA HIS A 121 -36.91 -3.91 -12.16
C HIS A 121 -37.04 -2.86 -11.05
N SER A 122 -38.22 -2.73 -10.43
CA SER A 122 -38.43 -1.85 -9.28
C SER A 122 -38.25 -2.62 -7.98
N LEU A 123 -37.55 -2.03 -7.02
CA LEU A 123 -37.33 -2.60 -5.70
C LEU A 123 -38.67 -2.75 -4.97
N ARG A 124 -38.95 -3.95 -4.45
CA ARG A 124 -40.16 -4.19 -3.65
C ARG A 124 -40.12 -3.36 -2.36
N ARG A 125 -41.27 -2.78 -2.01
CA ARG A 125 -41.45 -1.88 -0.87
C ARG A 125 -42.71 -2.19 -0.08
N GLY A 126 -42.71 -1.82 1.19
CA GLY A 126 -43.84 -1.99 2.10
C GLY A 126 -44.11 -3.46 2.49
N ASN A 127 -45.33 -3.70 2.97
CA ASN A 127 -45.74 -4.99 3.52
C ASN A 127 -45.81 -6.11 2.47
N GLN A 128 -45.07 -7.19 2.70
CA GLN A 128 -45.04 -8.41 1.90
C GLN A 128 -45.58 -9.60 2.69
N ARG A 129 -46.52 -10.33 2.09
CA ARG A 129 -47.10 -11.56 2.63
C ARG A 129 -46.64 -12.75 1.81
N MET A 130 -46.18 -13.81 2.47
CA MET A 130 -45.67 -15.01 1.82
C MET A 130 -46.15 -16.27 2.51
N PHE A 131 -46.61 -17.24 1.73
CA PHE A 131 -46.89 -18.58 2.24
C PHE A 131 -45.60 -19.38 2.32
N LEU A 132 -45.44 -20.14 3.41
CA LEU A 132 -44.31 -21.05 3.58
C LEU A 132 -44.64 -22.42 3.00
N GLU A 133 -43.71 -22.94 2.21
CA GLU A 133 -43.71 -24.33 1.78
C GLU A 133 -43.20 -25.21 2.92
N ARG A 134 -43.93 -26.28 3.24
CA ARG A 134 -43.57 -27.20 4.32
C ARG A 134 -42.47 -28.15 3.88
N THR A 135 -41.45 -28.30 4.71
CA THR A 135 -40.35 -29.25 4.52
C THR A 135 -40.74 -30.61 5.11
N HIS A 136 -41.06 -31.59 4.26
CA HIS A 136 -41.31 -32.97 4.70
C HIS A 136 -39.99 -33.78 4.71
N GLY A 137 -39.54 -34.21 5.89
CA GLY A 137 -38.55 -35.29 6.02
C GLY A 137 -37.09 -34.97 5.67
N GLY A 138 -36.62 -33.75 5.92
CA GLY A 138 -35.18 -33.41 5.85
C GLY A 138 -34.57 -33.36 4.44
N VAL A 139 -35.34 -33.66 3.39
CA VAL A 139 -34.91 -33.45 2.01
C VAL A 139 -35.26 -32.03 1.59
N ILE A 140 -34.24 -31.18 1.55
CA ILE A 140 -34.31 -29.83 0.98
C ILE A 140 -34.52 -30.03 -0.54
N ALA A 141 -35.69 -29.71 -1.06
CA ALA A 141 -35.90 -29.65 -2.51
C ALA A 141 -34.90 -28.63 -3.07
N LYS A 142 -33.98 -29.10 -3.94
CA LYS A 142 -32.90 -28.30 -4.53
C LYS A 142 -33.36 -27.19 -5.48
N GLU A 143 -34.66 -27.07 -5.72
CA GLU A 143 -35.24 -25.99 -6.50
C GLU A 143 -36.38 -25.37 -5.69
N ALA A 144 -36.33 -24.05 -5.50
CA ALA A 144 -37.43 -23.26 -4.94
C ALA A 144 -38.61 -23.28 -5.93
N ALA A 145 -39.39 -24.34 -5.87
CA ALA A 145 -40.49 -24.63 -6.79
C ALA A 145 -41.75 -23.79 -6.49
N SER A 146 -41.59 -22.47 -6.38
CA SER A 146 -42.62 -21.47 -6.71
C SER A 146 -42.09 -20.04 -6.41
N MET A 147 -41.35 -19.45 -7.36
CA MET A 147 -41.09 -17.99 -7.37
C MET A 147 -42.36 -17.18 -7.76
N LYS A 148 -43.54 -17.62 -7.33
CA LYS A 148 -44.78 -16.85 -7.49
C LYS A 148 -45.20 -16.35 -6.12
N THR A 149 -45.13 -15.02 -5.93
CA THR A 149 -46.03 -14.38 -4.96
C THR A 149 -47.44 -14.78 -5.38
N SER A 150 -48.11 -15.61 -4.58
CA SER A 150 -49.39 -16.23 -4.92
C SER A 150 -50.47 -15.16 -5.11
N SER A 151 -50.58 -14.64 -6.33
CA SER A 151 -51.62 -13.69 -6.73
C SER A 151 -52.93 -14.38 -7.14
N GLN A 152 -53.00 -15.71 -7.09
CA GLN A 152 -54.07 -16.48 -7.74
C GLN A 152 -55.13 -17.11 -6.81
N SER A 153 -55.30 -16.69 -5.55
CA SER A 153 -56.48 -17.12 -4.77
C SER A 153 -57.04 -16.12 -3.76
N LEU A 154 -56.66 -14.85 -3.84
CA LEU A 154 -57.14 -13.82 -2.92
C LEU A 154 -58.30 -13.06 -3.57
N GLY A 155 -59.53 -13.49 -3.32
CA GLY A 155 -60.77 -12.81 -3.74
C GLY A 155 -60.87 -11.35 -3.23
N ASP A 156 -61.82 -11.04 -2.36
CA ASP A 156 -62.01 -9.65 -1.92
C ASP A 156 -60.88 -9.11 -1.02
N MET A 157 -60.10 -9.98 -0.38
CA MET A 157 -58.96 -9.61 0.46
C MET A 157 -57.80 -9.01 -0.35
N GLY A 158 -57.49 -9.57 -1.54
CA GLY A 158 -56.41 -9.04 -2.38
C GLY A 158 -56.71 -7.62 -2.86
N LYS A 159 -58.00 -7.29 -3.03
CA LYS A 159 -58.45 -5.94 -3.37
C LYS A 159 -58.26 -4.96 -2.19
N ILE A 160 -58.58 -5.40 -0.97
CA ILE A 160 -58.38 -4.58 0.25
C ILE A 160 -56.89 -4.28 0.44
N GLU A 161 -56.02 -5.27 0.24
CA GLU A 161 -54.58 -5.10 0.39
C GLU A 161 -53.96 -4.26 -0.71
N ALA A 162 -54.40 -4.42 -1.96
CA ALA A 162 -53.98 -3.53 -3.05
C ALA A 162 -54.35 -2.08 -2.75
N ARG A 163 -55.56 -1.84 -2.20
CA ARG A 163 -56.01 -0.50 -1.79
C ARG A 163 -55.27 0.03 -0.57
N LEU A 164 -54.95 -0.81 0.41
CA LEU A 164 -54.12 -0.45 1.57
C LEU A 164 -52.70 -0.07 1.12
N LYS A 165 -52.13 -0.81 0.16
CA LYS A 165 -50.83 -0.51 -0.43
C LYS A 165 -50.84 0.79 -1.23
N SER A 166 -51.93 1.11 -1.94
CA SER A 166 -52.11 2.43 -2.59
C SER A 166 -52.26 3.57 -1.58
N TYR A 167 -52.94 3.32 -0.46
CA TYR A 167 -53.04 4.29 0.64
C TYR A 167 -51.67 4.56 1.28
N GLU A 168 -50.90 3.52 1.63
CA GLU A 168 -49.53 3.64 2.16
C GLU A 168 -48.56 4.33 1.19
N GLN A 169 -48.84 4.28 -0.12
CA GLN A 169 -48.05 4.95 -1.17
C GLN A 169 -48.47 6.40 -1.42
N GLY A 170 -49.47 6.93 -0.70
CA GLY A 170 -49.97 8.30 -0.88
C GLY A 170 -50.77 8.49 -2.16
N GLU A 171 -51.22 7.42 -2.82
CA GLU A 171 -52.09 7.48 -4.00
C GLU A 171 -53.56 7.79 -3.62
N MET A 172 -53.87 7.75 -2.32
CA MET A 172 -55.18 8.04 -1.76
C MET A 172 -55.07 9.15 -0.70
N PRO A 173 -56.03 10.09 -0.63
CA PRO A 173 -56.03 11.14 0.38
C PRO A 173 -56.39 10.56 1.76
N GLU A 174 -55.66 11.00 2.80
CA GLU A 174 -55.91 10.63 4.19
C GLU A 174 -57.14 11.37 4.74
N LEU A 175 -58.05 10.63 5.36
CA LEU A 175 -59.29 11.10 5.98
C LEU A 175 -59.44 10.48 7.38
N ASP A 176 -58.84 11.14 8.38
CA ASP A 176 -58.74 10.68 9.79
C ASP A 176 -59.96 9.94 10.36
N TRP A 177 -61.17 10.41 10.10
CA TRP A 177 -62.39 9.82 10.67
C TRP A 177 -62.79 8.51 9.95
N LEU A 178 -62.60 8.45 8.63
CA LEU A 178 -62.92 7.30 7.80
C LEU A 178 -61.82 6.25 7.92
N ASP A 179 -60.56 6.68 8.01
CA ASP A 179 -59.39 5.81 8.17
C ASP A 179 -59.47 5.04 9.48
N LYS A 180 -59.85 5.70 10.58
CA LYS A 180 -60.08 5.01 11.88
C LYS A 180 -61.16 3.93 11.80
N LEU A 181 -62.23 4.15 11.04
CA LEU A 181 -63.31 3.17 10.87
C LEU A 181 -62.91 2.03 9.92
N THR A 182 -62.26 2.37 8.81
CA THR A 182 -61.81 1.41 7.81
C THR A 182 -60.68 0.55 8.34
N PHE A 183 -59.67 1.10 9.04
CA PHE A 183 -58.62 0.30 9.66
C PHE A 183 -59.14 -0.65 10.74
N ARG A 184 -60.12 -0.22 11.56
CA ARG A 184 -60.80 -1.12 12.51
C ARG A 184 -61.48 -2.28 11.78
N ARG A 185 -62.20 -1.97 10.69
CA ARG A 185 -62.90 -2.99 9.91
C ARG A 185 -61.92 -3.92 9.18
N ILE A 186 -60.80 -3.39 8.69
CA ILE A 186 -59.72 -4.17 8.08
C ILE A 186 -59.10 -5.11 9.11
N ASP A 187 -58.84 -4.66 10.34
CA ASP A 187 -58.32 -5.53 11.41
C ASP A 187 -59.31 -6.65 11.78
N GLU A 188 -60.61 -6.36 11.85
CA GLU A 188 -61.65 -7.39 12.06
C GLU A 188 -61.66 -8.45 10.94
N ILE A 189 -61.61 -8.02 9.68
CA ILE A 189 -61.58 -8.92 8.52
C ILE A 189 -60.28 -9.73 8.54
N GLN A 190 -59.14 -9.11 8.86
CA GLN A 190 -57.86 -9.81 9.01
C GLN A 190 -57.87 -10.82 10.16
N LYS A 191 -58.54 -10.53 11.28
CA LYS A 191 -58.71 -11.47 12.41
C LYS A 191 -59.60 -12.65 12.02
N ALA A 192 -60.72 -12.40 11.35
CA ALA A 192 -61.61 -13.45 10.86
C ALA A 192 -60.89 -14.37 9.85
N GLN A 193 -60.07 -13.78 8.96
CA GLN A 193 -59.28 -14.54 8.00
C GLN A 193 -58.16 -15.34 8.67
N ARG A 194 -57.49 -14.80 9.70
CA ARG A 194 -56.50 -15.54 10.50
C ARG A 194 -57.12 -16.79 11.14
N ALA A 195 -58.33 -16.67 11.68
CA ALA A 195 -59.07 -17.81 12.22
C ALA A 195 -59.41 -18.86 11.13
N ALA A 196 -59.81 -18.42 9.93
CA ALA A 196 -60.04 -19.32 8.79
C ALA A 196 -58.75 -19.96 8.25
N GLN A 197 -57.64 -19.22 8.23
CA GLN A 197 -56.33 -19.71 7.80
C GLN A 197 -55.77 -20.76 8.77
N PHE A 198 -55.94 -20.57 10.07
CA PHE A 198 -55.62 -21.56 11.09
C PHE A 198 -56.35 -22.91 10.83
N ALA A 199 -57.59 -22.85 10.34
CA ALA A 199 -58.34 -24.04 9.93
C ALA A 199 -57.82 -24.66 8.62
N SER A 200 -57.32 -23.86 7.68
CA SER A 200 -56.78 -24.32 6.38
C SER A 200 -55.39 -24.99 6.47
N GLY A 201 -54.64 -24.74 7.54
CA GLY A 201 -53.34 -25.38 7.78
C GLY A 201 -52.16 -24.78 7.00
N HIS A 202 -52.31 -23.67 6.29
CA HIS A 202 -51.17 -22.97 5.68
C HIS A 202 -50.41 -22.11 6.69
N LEU A 203 -49.10 -21.93 6.47
CA LEU A 203 -48.24 -21.02 7.24
C LEU A 203 -47.95 -19.77 6.39
N GLU A 204 -48.03 -18.60 6.99
CA GLU A 204 -47.83 -17.30 6.34
C GLU A 204 -46.87 -16.45 7.16
N ILE A 205 -45.83 -15.90 6.52
CA ILE A 205 -44.93 -14.92 7.13
C ILE A 205 -45.15 -13.53 6.55
N ARG A 206 -45.08 -12.51 7.42
CA ARG A 206 -45.15 -11.09 7.05
C ARG A 206 -43.80 -10.42 7.24
N VAL A 207 -43.35 -9.74 6.19
CA VAL A 207 -42.10 -8.96 6.18
C VAL A 207 -42.39 -7.58 5.61
N GLU A 208 -41.86 -6.55 6.23
CA GLU A 208 -41.97 -5.15 5.82
C GLU A 208 -40.64 -4.70 5.20
N LEU A 209 -40.67 -4.36 3.92
CA LEU A 209 -39.53 -3.78 3.21
C LEU A 209 -39.56 -2.25 3.30
N PRO A 210 -38.40 -1.57 3.37
CA PRO A 210 -38.36 -0.12 3.52
C PRO A 210 -39.02 0.60 2.34
N THR A 211 -39.74 1.67 2.66
CA THR A 211 -40.34 2.59 1.70
C THR A 211 -39.45 3.81 1.54
N PHE A 212 -39.09 4.13 0.30
CA PHE A 212 -38.32 5.33 -0.07
C PHE A 212 -39.27 6.43 -0.55
N SER A 213 -38.83 7.69 -0.53
CA SER A 213 -39.64 8.84 -0.98
C SER A 213 -40.01 8.80 -2.47
N ALA A 214 -39.25 8.04 -3.26
CA ALA A 214 -39.53 7.72 -4.66
C ALA A 214 -39.24 6.23 -4.93
N PRO A 215 -39.84 5.61 -5.96
CA PRO A 215 -39.53 4.23 -6.32
C PRO A 215 -38.05 4.09 -6.70
N VAL A 216 -37.44 2.97 -6.28
CA VAL A 216 -36.05 2.62 -6.64
C VAL A 216 -36.10 1.67 -7.84
N ILE A 217 -35.41 2.00 -8.93
CA ILE A 217 -35.27 1.16 -10.12
C ILE A 217 -33.85 0.62 -10.19
N PHE A 218 -33.70 -0.67 -10.53
CA PHE A 218 -32.41 -1.29 -10.71
C PHE A 218 -31.64 -0.62 -11.85
N HIS A 219 -30.40 -0.25 -11.54
CA HIS A 219 -29.42 0.25 -12.50
C HIS A 219 -28.05 -0.24 -12.07
N GLU A 220 -27.38 -0.97 -12.96
CA GLU A 220 -26.00 -1.37 -12.80
C GLU A 220 -25.12 -0.34 -13.49
N GLN A 221 -24.24 0.32 -12.73
CA GLN A 221 -23.20 1.14 -13.33
C GLN A 221 -22.22 0.20 -14.03
N THR A 222 -22.46 -0.09 -15.32
CA THR A 222 -21.49 -0.80 -16.12
C THR A 222 -20.28 0.13 -16.27
N PRO A 223 -19.09 -0.21 -15.75
CA PRO A 223 -17.89 0.52 -16.15
C PRO A 223 -17.73 0.29 -17.63
N LEU A 224 -17.96 1.33 -18.45
CA LEU A 224 -17.90 1.38 -19.91
C LEU A 224 -17.15 0.18 -20.52
N SER A 225 -17.86 -0.93 -20.66
CA SER A 225 -17.33 -2.16 -21.21
C SER A 225 -17.53 -2.02 -22.70
N SER A 226 -16.52 -1.49 -23.38
CA SER A 226 -16.19 -1.81 -24.77
C SER A 226 -17.38 -2.19 -25.66
N HIS A 227 -18.22 -1.23 -26.03
CA HIS A 227 -18.80 -1.32 -27.37
C HIS A 227 -17.63 -1.16 -28.35
N ASN A 228 -17.54 -2.12 -29.27
CA ASN A 228 -16.50 -2.33 -30.26
C ASN A 228 -16.45 -1.22 -31.34
N THR A 229 -16.79 0.02 -30.99
CA THR A 229 -16.49 1.20 -31.78
C THR A 229 -15.05 1.57 -31.48
N LYS A 230 -14.16 1.37 -32.46
CA LYS A 230 -12.84 2.03 -32.45
C LYS A 230 -13.06 3.47 -31.99
N PRO A 231 -12.39 3.93 -30.92
CA PRO A 231 -12.57 5.30 -30.49
C PRO A 231 -12.25 6.18 -31.68
N GLN A 232 -13.15 7.11 -32.00
CA GLN A 232 -12.87 8.16 -32.97
C GLN A 232 -11.77 8.99 -32.32
N TRP A 233 -10.52 8.74 -32.74
CA TRP A 233 -9.32 9.36 -32.16
C TRP A 233 -9.41 10.90 -32.13
N ASP A 234 -10.24 11.46 -33.00
CA ASP A 234 -10.52 12.89 -33.15
C ASP A 234 -11.40 13.48 -32.02
N GLN A 235 -12.05 12.64 -31.20
CA GLN A 235 -12.91 13.07 -30.08
C GLN A 235 -12.30 12.76 -28.70
N LEU A 236 -11.13 12.13 -28.66
CA LEU A 236 -10.42 11.88 -27.42
C LEU A 236 -9.70 13.15 -26.97
N ILE A 237 -10.00 13.61 -25.76
CA ILE A 237 -9.17 14.59 -25.07
C ILE A 237 -7.98 13.83 -24.50
N TRP A 238 -6.77 14.15 -24.96
CA TRP A 238 -5.54 13.69 -24.33
C TRP A 238 -5.44 14.29 -22.94
N LEU A 239 -5.92 13.55 -21.94
CA LEU A 239 -5.61 13.85 -20.55
C LEU A 239 -4.17 13.41 -20.33
N ILE A 240 -3.28 14.40 -20.28
CA ILE A 240 -1.93 14.20 -19.79
C ILE A 240 -2.06 13.91 -18.30
N ASP A 241 -1.99 12.63 -17.96
CA ASP A 241 -1.96 12.20 -16.57
C ASP A 241 -0.64 12.67 -15.95
N SER A 242 -0.72 13.68 -15.08
CA SER A 242 0.41 14.22 -14.36
C SER A 242 1.10 13.18 -13.47
N GLU A 243 0.40 12.12 -13.04
CA GLU A 243 0.99 11.05 -12.22
C GLU A 243 1.89 10.12 -13.03
N VAL A 244 1.49 9.80 -14.28
CA VAL A 244 2.31 9.00 -15.19
C VAL A 244 3.60 9.74 -15.60
N ASN A 245 3.54 11.07 -15.73
CA ASN A 245 4.72 11.90 -15.99
C ASN A 245 5.65 12.08 -14.77
N LEU A 246 5.17 11.80 -13.57
CA LEU A 246 5.99 11.79 -12.34
C LEU A 246 6.72 10.47 -12.11
N GLY A 247 6.63 9.52 -13.06
CA GLY A 247 7.26 8.22 -12.96
C GLY A 247 6.52 7.24 -12.04
N LEU A 248 5.26 7.53 -11.70
CA LEU A 248 4.38 6.55 -11.04
C LEU A 248 3.93 5.53 -12.08
N GLU A 249 4.19 4.25 -11.80
CA GLU A 249 3.78 3.16 -12.70
C GLU A 249 2.26 3.14 -12.89
N ASN A 250 1.83 2.93 -14.14
CA ASN A 250 0.41 2.85 -14.47
C ASN A 250 -0.28 1.72 -13.66
N PRO A 251 -1.31 2.01 -12.85
CA PRO A 251 -2.00 1.01 -12.04
C PRO A 251 -2.56 -0.17 -12.85
N ALA A 252 -3.01 0.08 -14.07
CA ALA A 252 -3.53 -0.96 -14.97
C ALA A 252 -2.40 -1.89 -15.45
N GLU A 253 -1.24 -1.33 -15.80
CA GLU A 253 -0.05 -2.12 -16.15
C GLU A 253 0.43 -2.95 -14.96
N ARG A 254 0.48 -2.36 -13.76
CA ARG A 254 0.84 -3.08 -12.53
C ARG A 254 -0.11 -4.24 -12.26
N LYS A 255 -1.43 -4.03 -12.41
CA LYS A 255 -2.43 -5.10 -12.27
C LYS A 255 -2.25 -6.19 -13.33
N HIS A 256 -2.01 -5.81 -14.58
CA HIS A 256 -1.76 -6.76 -15.66
C HIS A 256 -0.50 -7.59 -15.42
N GLN A 257 0.59 -6.97 -14.96
CA GLN A 257 1.82 -7.66 -14.60
C GLN A 257 1.58 -8.66 -13.46
N LYS A 258 0.90 -8.24 -12.38
CA LYS A 258 0.56 -9.13 -11.25
C LYS A 258 -0.25 -10.34 -11.69
N LEU A 259 -1.26 -10.14 -12.53
CA LEU A 259 -2.08 -11.25 -13.04
C LEU A 259 -1.24 -12.20 -13.90
N THR A 260 -0.44 -11.67 -14.82
CA THR A 260 0.42 -12.48 -15.71
C THR A 260 1.41 -13.31 -14.92
N ARG A 261 2.03 -12.74 -13.87
CA ARG A 261 2.98 -13.45 -13.00
C ARG A 261 2.31 -14.45 -12.08
N SER A 262 1.16 -14.10 -11.51
CA SER A 262 0.38 -14.99 -10.64
C SER A 262 -0.10 -16.25 -11.38
N VAL A 263 -0.57 -16.09 -12.63
CA VAL A 263 -0.95 -17.22 -13.51
C VAL A 263 0.25 -18.13 -13.80
N ALA A 264 1.48 -17.60 -13.84
CA ALA A 264 2.70 -18.35 -14.11
C ALA A 264 3.30 -19.07 -12.88
N ARG A 265 2.76 -18.90 -11.67
CA ARG A 265 3.34 -19.51 -10.44
C ARG A 265 3.34 -21.03 -10.41
N GLY A 266 2.49 -21.69 -11.20
CA GLY A 266 2.34 -23.16 -11.17
C GLY A 266 3.26 -23.94 -12.11
N VAL A 267 3.84 -23.32 -13.15
CA VAL A 267 4.67 -23.99 -14.17
C VAL A 267 5.82 -23.07 -14.55
N VAL A 268 6.97 -23.24 -13.91
CA VAL A 268 8.18 -22.48 -14.19
C VAL A 268 9.18 -23.39 -14.88
N ASP A 269 9.39 -23.17 -16.18
CA ASP A 269 10.42 -23.87 -16.96
C ASP A 269 11.79 -23.20 -16.71
N HIS A 270 12.67 -23.90 -15.99
CA HIS A 270 14.01 -23.42 -15.64
C HIS A 270 14.99 -23.44 -16.82
N ASP A 271 14.70 -24.23 -17.87
CA ASP A 271 15.55 -24.41 -19.05
C ASP A 271 15.09 -23.56 -20.24
N LEU A 272 14.12 -22.68 -20.02
CA LEU A 272 13.56 -21.81 -21.04
C LEU A 272 14.62 -20.84 -21.59
N LYS A 273 14.86 -20.90 -22.90
CA LYS A 273 15.83 -20.03 -23.61
C LYS A 273 15.11 -19.03 -24.52
N PRO A 274 15.61 -17.78 -24.60
CA PRO A 274 15.02 -16.76 -25.47
C PRO A 274 15.22 -17.08 -26.94
N ASN A 275 14.22 -16.76 -27.76
CA ASN A 275 14.34 -16.82 -29.21
C ASN A 275 15.25 -15.69 -29.74
N GLY A 276 15.55 -15.66 -31.05
CA GLY A 276 16.48 -14.69 -31.64
C GLY A 276 16.02 -13.22 -31.57
N GLU A 277 14.71 -12.96 -31.47
CA GLU A 277 14.15 -11.62 -31.30
C GLU A 277 14.17 -11.19 -29.83
N GLU A 278 13.70 -12.05 -28.93
CA GLU A 278 13.75 -11.88 -27.48
C GLU A 278 15.19 -11.67 -27.00
N ARG A 279 16.16 -12.40 -27.54
CA ARG A 279 17.58 -12.22 -27.20
C ARG A 279 18.11 -10.85 -27.62
N ARG A 280 17.70 -10.34 -28.79
CA ARG A 280 18.06 -8.97 -29.23
C ARG A 280 17.42 -7.90 -28.36
N SER A 281 16.16 -8.10 -27.97
CA SER A 281 15.44 -7.20 -27.05
C SER A 281 16.09 -7.19 -25.66
N LEU A 282 16.43 -8.36 -25.11
CA LEU A 282 17.16 -8.50 -23.85
C LEU A 282 18.54 -7.82 -23.90
N ALA A 283 19.32 -8.05 -24.97
CA ALA A 283 20.62 -7.39 -25.14
C ALA A 283 20.48 -5.86 -25.18
N THR A 284 19.44 -5.36 -25.85
CA THR A 284 19.13 -3.92 -25.87
C THR A 284 18.82 -3.41 -24.46
N ALA A 285 18.00 -4.14 -23.70
CA ALA A 285 17.63 -3.78 -22.33
C ALA A 285 18.83 -3.78 -21.38
N ILE A 286 19.72 -4.77 -21.51
CA ILE A 286 20.95 -4.88 -20.70
C ILE A 286 21.91 -3.72 -21.00
N ALA A 287 22.05 -3.33 -22.27
CA ALA A 287 22.91 -2.23 -22.68
C ALA A 287 22.38 -0.83 -22.29
N LEU A 288 21.15 -0.71 -21.77
CA LEU A 288 20.61 0.58 -21.34
C LEU A 288 21.39 1.13 -20.14
N PRO A 289 21.63 2.45 -20.08
CA PRO A 289 22.30 3.06 -18.93
C PRO A 289 21.48 2.87 -17.64
N PRO A 290 22.12 2.82 -16.46
CA PRO A 290 21.46 2.69 -15.15
C PRO A 290 20.33 3.69 -14.89
N THR A 291 20.47 4.91 -15.40
CA THR A 291 19.52 6.02 -15.20
C THR A 291 18.25 5.90 -16.04
N ARG A 292 18.20 4.99 -17.03
CA ARG A 292 17.04 4.82 -17.90
C ARG A 292 16.06 3.82 -17.31
N LEU A 293 14.79 4.23 -17.26
CA LEU A 293 13.70 3.37 -16.83
C LEU A 293 13.50 2.21 -17.82
N LEU A 294 13.28 1.02 -17.26
CA LEU A 294 12.95 -0.18 -18.03
C LEU A 294 11.45 -0.21 -18.32
N GLY A 295 11.07 -0.29 -19.59
CA GLY A 295 9.68 -0.46 -20.00
C GLY A 295 9.10 -1.83 -19.59
N ALA A 296 7.77 -1.93 -19.54
CA ALA A 296 7.05 -3.12 -19.09
C ALA A 296 7.42 -4.38 -19.88
N GLU A 297 7.60 -4.27 -21.21
CA GLU A 297 8.00 -5.40 -22.06
C GLU A 297 9.39 -5.94 -21.68
N HIS A 298 10.37 -5.06 -21.47
CA HIS A 298 11.71 -5.45 -21.04
C HIS A 298 11.68 -6.09 -19.65
N LYS A 299 10.90 -5.53 -18.71
CA LYS A 299 10.71 -6.12 -17.37
C LYS A 299 10.10 -7.53 -17.45
N ALA A 300 9.11 -7.73 -18.32
CA ALA A 300 8.48 -9.03 -18.53
C ALA A 300 9.46 -10.06 -19.12
N LEU A 301 10.28 -9.67 -20.10
CA LEU A 301 11.30 -10.54 -20.68
C LEU A 301 12.39 -10.91 -19.67
N LEU A 302 12.89 -9.93 -18.90
CA LEU A 302 13.88 -10.17 -17.84
C LEU A 302 13.35 -11.14 -16.79
N TRP A 303 12.09 -10.97 -16.37
CA TRP A 303 11.42 -11.90 -15.45
C TRP A 303 11.28 -13.29 -16.07
N LYS A 304 10.79 -13.41 -17.30
CA LYS A 304 10.58 -14.68 -18.01
C LYS A 304 11.87 -15.48 -18.15
N PHE A 305 12.97 -14.83 -18.53
CA PHE A 305 14.25 -15.48 -18.84
C PHE A 305 15.28 -15.41 -17.71
N ARG A 306 14.87 -15.02 -16.49
CA ARG A 306 15.73 -14.83 -15.31
C ARG A 306 16.71 -15.97 -15.04
N PHE A 307 16.29 -17.22 -15.25
CA PHE A 307 17.14 -18.38 -15.02
C PHE A 307 18.25 -18.56 -16.06
N SER A 308 17.98 -18.21 -17.32
CA SER A 308 18.95 -18.25 -18.41
C SER A 308 19.94 -17.08 -18.36
N LEU A 309 19.53 -15.96 -17.74
CA LEU A 309 20.34 -14.75 -17.62
C LEU A 309 21.33 -14.80 -16.44
N ARG A 310 21.26 -15.82 -15.57
CA ARG A 310 22.16 -15.99 -14.42
C ARG A 310 23.65 -15.91 -14.77
N THR A 311 24.04 -16.30 -15.97
CA THR A 311 25.43 -16.27 -16.42
C THR A 311 25.92 -14.89 -16.86
N GLU A 312 25.00 -13.95 -17.12
CA GLU A 312 25.29 -12.61 -17.62
C GLU A 312 25.30 -11.61 -16.45
N SER A 313 26.48 -11.23 -15.95
CA SER A 313 26.60 -10.36 -14.77
C SER A 313 25.90 -9.01 -14.94
N GLY A 314 26.02 -8.38 -16.12
CA GLY A 314 25.40 -7.09 -16.42
C GLY A 314 23.86 -7.10 -16.45
N ALA A 315 23.24 -8.28 -16.46
CA ALA A 315 21.78 -8.40 -16.44
C ALA A 315 21.20 -8.34 -15.01
N LEU A 316 22.01 -8.52 -13.96
CA LEU A 316 21.51 -8.61 -12.58
C LEU A 316 20.80 -7.33 -12.14
N THR A 317 21.42 -6.16 -12.32
CA THR A 317 20.82 -4.88 -11.89
C THR A 317 19.52 -4.60 -12.64
N LYS A 318 19.43 -5.01 -13.92
CA LYS A 318 18.20 -4.90 -14.72
C LYS A 318 17.12 -5.86 -14.25
N PHE A 319 17.50 -7.10 -13.94
CA PHE A 319 16.58 -8.09 -13.39
C PHE A 319 15.98 -7.60 -12.07
N LEU A 320 16.79 -7.12 -11.13
CA LEU A 320 16.30 -6.64 -9.83
C LEU A 320 15.34 -5.43 -9.96
N LYS A 321 15.50 -4.59 -10.99
CA LYS A 321 14.53 -3.52 -11.34
C LYS A 321 13.22 -4.02 -11.94
N SER A 322 13.17 -5.28 -12.38
CA SER A 322 11.96 -5.90 -12.91
C SER A 322 11.13 -6.61 -11.83
N VAL A 323 11.71 -6.87 -10.65
CA VAL A 323 11.04 -7.58 -9.54
C VAL A 323 9.99 -6.69 -8.88
N ASP A 324 8.83 -7.27 -8.53
CA ASP A 324 7.86 -6.60 -7.67
C ASP A 324 8.18 -6.90 -6.20
N TRP A 325 8.92 -5.98 -5.56
CA TRP A 325 9.31 -6.10 -4.15
C TRP A 325 8.14 -6.00 -3.17
N GLY A 326 6.94 -5.61 -3.63
CA GLY A 326 5.72 -5.64 -2.82
C GLY A 326 5.14 -7.05 -2.65
N ASP A 327 5.60 -8.04 -3.42
CA ASP A 327 5.19 -9.43 -3.30
C ASP A 327 6.28 -10.27 -2.62
N SER A 328 5.97 -10.74 -1.41
CA SER A 328 6.93 -11.47 -0.55
C SER A 328 7.50 -12.73 -1.22
N GLU A 329 6.70 -13.48 -1.99
CA GLU A 329 7.18 -14.70 -2.65
C GLU A 329 8.11 -14.37 -3.84
N GLU A 330 7.78 -13.33 -4.61
CA GLU A 330 8.65 -12.87 -5.71
C GLU A 330 9.96 -12.29 -5.17
N ALA A 331 9.90 -11.49 -4.11
CA ALA A 331 11.08 -10.93 -3.45
C ALA A 331 11.99 -12.04 -2.94
N ARG A 332 11.45 -13.01 -2.18
CA ARG A 332 12.23 -14.14 -1.63
C ARG A 332 12.90 -14.97 -2.73
N ALA A 333 12.17 -15.34 -3.79
CA ALA A 333 12.72 -16.11 -4.90
C ALA A 333 13.79 -15.33 -5.68
N SER A 334 13.62 -14.01 -5.80
CA SER A 334 14.59 -13.14 -6.49
C SER A 334 15.88 -12.96 -5.69
N ILE A 335 15.79 -12.88 -4.36
CA ILE A 335 16.96 -12.85 -3.47
C ILE A 335 17.75 -14.16 -3.58
N GLU A 336 17.08 -15.31 -3.55
CA GLU A 336 17.75 -16.61 -3.73
C GLU A 336 18.46 -16.70 -5.09
N LEU A 337 17.81 -16.19 -6.15
CA LEU A 337 18.37 -16.18 -7.49
C LEU A 337 19.56 -15.22 -7.63
N MET A 338 19.54 -14.08 -6.95
CA MET A 338 20.61 -13.09 -6.93
C MET A 338 21.94 -13.70 -6.45
N TYR A 339 21.92 -14.50 -5.38
CA TYR A 339 23.13 -15.17 -4.88
C TYR A 339 23.64 -16.29 -5.80
N GLN A 340 22.80 -16.78 -6.72
CA GLN A 340 23.20 -17.76 -7.75
C GLN A 340 23.67 -17.09 -9.06
N TRP A 341 23.61 -15.76 -9.14
CA TRP A 341 24.00 -15.02 -10.32
C TRP A 341 25.52 -14.96 -10.48
N ALA A 342 25.99 -14.80 -11.72
CA ALA A 342 27.39 -14.53 -11.98
C ALA A 342 27.85 -13.28 -11.19
N PRO A 343 29.04 -13.31 -10.56
CA PRO A 343 29.56 -12.18 -9.79
C PRO A 343 29.57 -10.89 -10.62
N ILE A 344 29.06 -9.81 -10.04
CA ILE A 344 29.08 -8.48 -10.64
C ILE A 344 30.36 -7.73 -10.25
N ASP A 345 30.73 -6.72 -11.03
CA ASP A 345 31.85 -5.83 -10.73
C ASP A 345 31.47 -4.79 -9.65
N PRO A 346 32.45 -4.19 -8.95
CA PRO A 346 32.21 -3.17 -7.94
C PRO A 346 31.41 -1.96 -8.45
N ALA A 347 31.60 -1.53 -9.70
CA ALA A 347 30.87 -0.39 -10.25
C ALA A 347 29.38 -0.71 -10.46
N SER A 348 29.05 -1.94 -10.89
CA SER A 348 27.68 -2.44 -10.93
C SER A 348 27.06 -2.57 -9.54
N ALA A 349 27.84 -2.93 -8.52
CA ALA A 349 27.38 -2.99 -7.13
C ALA A 349 26.98 -1.61 -6.58
N LEU A 350 27.62 -0.51 -7.02
CA LEU A 350 27.21 0.85 -6.66
C LEU A 350 25.79 1.18 -7.15
N GLU A 351 25.37 0.63 -8.29
CA GLU A 351 23.99 0.80 -8.78
C GLU A 351 22.97 0.21 -7.78
N LEU A 352 23.32 -0.90 -7.13
CA LEU A 352 22.46 -1.56 -6.15
C LEU A 352 22.32 -0.78 -4.83
N LEU A 353 23.22 0.17 -4.56
CA LEU A 353 23.15 1.06 -3.40
C LEU A 353 22.39 2.37 -3.69
N SER A 354 21.96 2.57 -4.94
CA SER A 354 21.16 3.72 -5.36
C SER A 354 19.77 3.74 -4.72
N PRO A 355 19.04 4.89 -4.75
CA PRO A 355 17.67 4.96 -4.21
C PRO A 355 16.67 4.07 -4.94
N THR A 356 17.04 3.47 -6.08
CA THR A 356 16.16 2.56 -6.81
C THR A 356 15.94 1.25 -6.05
N PHE A 357 16.90 0.85 -5.19
CA PHE A 357 16.83 -0.38 -4.43
C PHE A 357 16.74 -0.06 -2.94
N THR A 358 15.60 -0.42 -2.35
CA THR A 358 15.30 -0.21 -0.94
C THR A 358 15.37 -1.50 -0.12
N ASP A 359 15.39 -2.66 -0.78
CA ASP A 359 15.45 -3.95 -0.12
C ASP A 359 16.80 -4.15 0.59
N SER A 360 16.74 -4.58 1.85
CA SER A 360 17.93 -4.75 2.69
C SER A 360 18.87 -5.80 2.10
N GLU A 361 18.36 -6.96 1.68
CA GLU A 361 19.19 -8.08 1.20
C GLU A 361 19.94 -7.74 -0.09
N VAL A 362 19.32 -6.96 -0.99
CA VAL A 362 20.01 -6.43 -2.18
C VAL A 362 21.18 -5.54 -1.80
N ARG A 363 21.01 -4.66 -0.80
CA ARG A 363 22.09 -3.80 -0.30
C ARG A 363 23.17 -4.62 0.40
N LYS A 364 22.80 -5.66 1.16
CA LYS A 364 23.76 -6.59 1.78
C LYS A 364 24.64 -7.28 0.74
N TYR A 365 24.03 -7.76 -0.34
CA TYR A 365 24.75 -8.35 -1.46
C TYR A 365 25.70 -7.36 -2.11
N ALA A 366 25.26 -6.12 -2.37
CA ALA A 366 26.12 -5.07 -2.91
C ALA A 366 27.36 -4.82 -2.03
N VAL A 367 27.17 -4.75 -0.70
CA VAL A 367 28.28 -4.60 0.25
C VAL A 367 29.20 -5.83 0.24
N SER A 368 28.67 -7.05 0.08
CA SER A 368 29.51 -8.25 -0.03
C SER A 368 30.42 -8.21 -1.27
N VAL A 369 29.93 -7.73 -2.41
CA VAL A 369 30.75 -7.56 -3.62
C VAL A 369 31.83 -6.50 -3.39
N LEU A 370 31.47 -5.36 -2.79
CA LEU A 370 32.43 -4.31 -2.45
C LEU A 370 33.47 -4.77 -1.41
N SER A 371 33.12 -5.75 -0.58
CA SER A 371 34.02 -6.30 0.44
C SER A 371 35.15 -7.15 -0.13
N ASP A 372 35.04 -7.58 -1.39
CA ASP A 372 36.13 -8.27 -2.10
C ASP A 372 37.04 -7.30 -2.88
N ALA A 373 36.62 -6.04 -3.05
CA ALA A 373 37.40 -5.03 -3.76
C ALA A 373 38.64 -4.57 -2.97
N ALA A 374 39.71 -4.24 -3.69
CA ALA A 374 40.94 -3.70 -3.11
C ALA A 374 40.72 -2.27 -2.58
N ASP A 375 41.49 -1.85 -1.57
CA ASP A 375 41.34 -0.52 -0.96
C ASP A 375 41.58 0.63 -1.97
N ASP A 376 42.52 0.47 -2.92
CA ASP A 376 42.78 1.49 -3.95
C ASP A 376 41.61 1.67 -4.91
N GLU A 377 40.92 0.58 -5.24
CA GLU A 377 39.70 0.62 -6.05
C GLU A 377 38.53 1.21 -5.25
N LEU A 378 38.41 0.83 -3.98
CA LEU A 378 37.40 1.38 -3.07
C LEU A 378 37.55 2.90 -2.90
N LEU A 379 38.79 3.40 -2.83
CA LEU A 379 39.09 4.82 -2.76
C LEU A 379 38.53 5.60 -3.97
N CYS A 380 38.51 5.00 -5.17
CA CYS A 380 37.92 5.64 -6.36
C CYS A 380 36.40 5.86 -6.23
N TYR A 381 35.73 5.07 -5.39
CA TYR A 381 34.27 5.09 -5.20
C TYR A 381 33.83 5.62 -3.83
N LEU A 382 34.78 5.93 -2.94
CA LEU A 382 34.51 6.25 -1.54
C LEU A 382 33.52 7.40 -1.39
N LEU A 383 33.66 8.45 -2.21
CA LEU A 383 32.71 9.57 -2.18
C LEU A 383 31.28 9.10 -2.49
N GLN A 384 31.11 8.30 -3.55
CA GLN A 384 29.81 7.77 -3.96
C GLN A 384 29.23 6.84 -2.89
N LEU A 385 30.07 6.07 -2.20
CA LEU A 385 29.65 5.22 -1.09
C LEU A 385 29.19 6.01 0.13
N VAL A 386 29.88 7.11 0.47
CA VAL A 386 29.41 8.03 1.52
C VAL A 386 28.06 8.63 1.12
N GLN A 387 27.87 9.02 -0.14
CA GLN A 387 26.57 9.50 -0.62
C GLN A 387 25.48 8.42 -0.57
N ALA A 388 25.83 7.16 -0.79
CA ALA A 388 24.87 6.04 -0.74
C ALA A 388 24.29 5.80 0.66
N LEU A 389 25.00 6.19 1.73
CA LEU A 389 24.49 6.14 3.11
C LEU A 389 23.17 6.91 3.27
N ARG A 390 22.94 7.97 2.47
CA ARG A 390 21.68 8.75 2.45
C ARG A 390 20.45 7.87 2.20
N TYR A 391 20.62 6.74 1.52
CA TYR A 391 19.53 5.87 1.07
C TYR A 391 19.37 4.58 1.90
N GLU A 392 20.17 4.42 2.95
CA GLU A 392 20.01 3.29 3.88
C GLU A 392 18.69 3.37 4.66
N SER A 393 18.14 2.23 5.05
CA SER A 393 16.92 2.22 5.88
C SER A 393 17.23 2.53 7.36
N GLU A 394 18.43 2.19 7.80
CA GLU A 394 18.89 2.27 9.19
C GLU A 394 20.21 3.03 9.26
N ASP A 395 20.48 3.70 10.39
CA ASP A 395 21.73 4.45 10.56
C ASP A 395 22.93 3.50 10.76
N ASP A 396 22.74 2.43 11.54
CA ASP A 396 23.72 1.35 11.74
C ASP A 396 23.63 0.28 10.61
N SER A 397 23.70 0.78 9.38
CA SER A 397 23.61 -0.05 8.17
C SER A 397 24.85 -0.91 7.93
N GLN A 398 24.70 -1.96 7.12
CA GLN A 398 25.84 -2.79 6.72
C GLN A 398 26.87 -2.00 5.91
N LEU A 399 26.43 -1.02 5.10
CA LEU A 399 27.33 -0.12 4.38
C LEU A 399 28.15 0.76 5.34
N ALA A 400 27.51 1.33 6.37
CA ALA A 400 28.21 2.14 7.39
C ALA A 400 29.29 1.32 8.10
N ARG A 401 28.94 0.13 8.61
CA ARG A 401 29.90 -0.78 9.26
C ARG A 401 31.03 -1.22 8.33
N PHE A 402 30.72 -1.51 7.06
CA PHE A 402 31.73 -1.87 6.07
C PHE A 402 32.75 -0.74 5.86
N LEU A 403 32.28 0.50 5.64
CA LEU A 403 33.14 1.66 5.45
C LEU A 403 34.04 1.91 6.67
N VAL A 404 33.46 1.83 7.88
CA VAL A 404 34.20 2.00 9.14
C VAL A 404 35.26 0.91 9.30
N ASN A 405 34.91 -0.36 9.10
CA ASN A 405 35.84 -1.48 9.25
C ASN A 405 37.02 -1.38 8.27
N ARG A 406 36.76 -0.98 7.02
CA ARG A 406 37.82 -0.74 6.03
C ARG A 406 38.67 0.47 6.39
N ALA A 407 38.06 1.58 6.82
CA ALA A 407 38.75 2.80 7.20
C ALA A 407 39.73 2.58 8.37
N VAL A 408 39.31 1.87 9.41
CA VAL A 408 40.16 1.65 10.59
C VAL A 408 41.37 0.76 10.28
N ALA A 409 41.29 -0.10 9.26
CA ALA A 409 42.41 -0.89 8.79
C ALA A 409 43.38 -0.09 7.87
N ASN A 410 42.91 1.01 7.27
CA ASN A 410 43.67 1.79 6.29
C ASN A 410 43.58 3.30 6.57
N PRO A 411 44.67 3.92 7.09
CA PRO A 411 44.70 5.34 7.43
C PRO A 411 44.32 6.31 6.31
N VAL A 412 44.58 5.94 5.05
CA VAL A 412 44.22 6.76 3.89
C VAL A 412 42.71 6.78 3.69
N LEU A 413 42.06 5.62 3.79
CA LEU A 413 40.60 5.50 3.75
C LEU A 413 39.96 6.24 4.93
N ALA A 414 40.49 6.09 6.15
CA ALA A 414 40.00 6.81 7.32
C ALA A 414 40.05 8.33 7.17
N ASN A 415 41.16 8.86 6.62
CA ASN A 415 41.29 10.28 6.34
C ASN A 415 40.17 10.77 5.42
N PHE A 416 39.98 10.14 4.26
CA PHE A 416 38.97 10.58 3.31
C PHE A 416 37.55 10.36 3.82
N LEU A 417 37.28 9.23 4.49
CA LEU A 417 35.98 8.97 5.09
C LEU A 417 35.62 10.03 6.14
N HIS A 418 36.55 10.37 7.03
CA HIS A 418 36.37 11.44 8.02
C HIS A 418 35.97 12.76 7.36
N TRP A 419 36.73 13.21 6.37
CA TRP A 419 36.45 14.48 5.71
C TRP A 419 35.15 14.47 4.90
N TYR A 420 34.83 13.37 4.22
CA TYR A 420 33.58 13.23 3.50
C TYR A 420 32.37 13.21 4.44
N LEU A 421 32.47 12.61 5.64
CA LEU A 421 31.37 12.65 6.60
C LEU A 421 31.20 14.03 7.25
N VAL A 422 32.30 14.71 7.59
CA VAL A 422 32.27 16.01 8.27
C VAL A 422 31.67 17.10 7.39
N VAL A 423 31.99 17.11 6.09
CA VAL A 423 31.44 18.11 5.14
C VAL A 423 29.92 18.00 5.01
N GLU A 424 29.38 16.80 5.19
CA GLU A 424 27.95 16.53 5.04
C GLU A 424 27.11 17.00 6.24
N TRP A 425 27.75 17.43 7.33
CA TRP A 425 27.05 17.99 8.49
C TRP A 425 26.36 19.32 8.21
N GLU A 426 26.73 19.99 7.11
CA GLU A 426 26.05 21.20 6.64
C GLU A 426 24.67 20.92 6.04
N ASP A 427 24.40 19.69 5.58
CA ASP A 427 23.11 19.27 5.03
C ASP A 427 22.21 18.72 6.16
N PRO A 428 21.15 19.45 6.59
CA PRO A 428 20.32 19.02 7.71
C PRO A 428 19.64 17.66 7.50
N SER A 429 19.42 17.26 6.24
CA SER A 429 18.75 15.99 5.91
C SER A 429 19.67 14.78 6.10
N PHE A 430 20.98 14.95 5.89
CA PHE A 430 21.96 13.87 5.94
C PHE A 430 22.83 13.92 7.21
N ALA A 431 22.96 15.09 7.82
CA ALA A 431 23.79 15.33 9.01
C ALA A 431 23.60 14.31 10.15
N PRO A 432 22.38 13.87 10.52
CA PRO A 432 22.21 12.87 11.57
C PRO A 432 22.92 11.55 11.25
N ARG A 433 22.79 11.10 9.99
CA ARG A 433 23.34 9.82 9.55
C ARG A 433 24.85 9.85 9.35
N SER A 434 25.35 10.91 8.74
CA SER A 434 26.79 11.10 8.60
C SER A 434 27.47 11.27 9.96
N SER A 435 26.80 11.94 10.92
CA SER A 435 27.30 12.06 12.31
C SER A 435 27.31 10.72 13.03
N HIS A 436 26.28 9.90 12.86
CA HIS A 436 26.25 8.55 13.44
C HIS A 436 27.37 7.66 12.87
N THR A 437 27.56 7.67 11.55
CA THR A 437 28.67 6.92 10.91
C THR A 437 30.05 7.41 11.39
N HIS A 438 30.18 8.72 11.64
CA HIS A 438 31.39 9.32 12.21
C HIS A 438 31.63 8.88 13.66
N GLN A 439 30.59 8.76 14.48
CA GLN A 439 30.68 8.20 15.83
C GLN A 439 31.12 6.74 15.80
N LEU A 440 30.57 5.92 14.88
CA LEU A 440 31.02 4.54 14.69
C LEU A 440 32.51 4.47 14.31
N LEU A 441 32.99 5.41 13.50
CA LEU A 441 34.42 5.51 13.16
C LEU A 441 35.27 5.83 14.39
N GLU A 442 34.84 6.78 15.24
CA GLU A 442 35.52 7.12 16.50
C GLU A 442 35.62 5.89 17.40
N GLU A 443 34.47 5.26 17.68
CA GLU A 443 34.39 4.08 18.54
C GLU A 443 35.28 2.95 18.01
N ALA A 444 35.20 2.65 16.72
CA ALA A 444 36.02 1.61 16.10
C ALA A 444 37.52 1.92 16.20
N CYS A 445 37.94 3.18 16.02
CA CYS A 445 39.33 3.60 16.24
C CYS A 445 39.76 3.35 17.70
N MET A 446 38.92 3.72 18.68
CA MET A 446 39.24 3.54 20.10
C MET A 446 39.35 2.06 20.51
N THR A 447 38.56 1.18 19.89
CA THR A 447 38.63 -0.27 20.19
C THR A 447 39.87 -0.97 19.64
N MET A 448 40.58 -0.38 18.68
CA MET A 448 41.81 -0.95 18.08
C MET A 448 43.08 -0.72 18.90
N GLY A 449 42.96 -0.08 20.07
CA GLY A 449 44.07 0.21 20.97
C GLY A 449 44.98 1.33 20.44
N PRO A 450 46.28 1.34 20.80
CA PRO A 450 47.14 2.51 20.61
C PRO A 450 47.26 3.01 19.17
N LYS A 451 47.21 2.09 18.19
CA LYS A 451 47.28 2.46 16.76
C LYS A 451 46.03 3.19 16.29
N GLY A 452 44.86 2.75 16.75
CA GLY A 452 43.59 3.39 16.42
C GLY A 452 43.41 4.73 17.14
N GLU A 453 43.85 4.83 18.40
CA GLU A 453 43.91 6.10 19.12
C GLU A 453 44.82 7.12 18.42
N GLU A 454 45.98 6.68 17.92
CA GLU A 454 46.89 7.55 17.16
C GLU A 454 46.28 8.00 15.81
N LEU A 455 45.57 7.09 15.12
CA LEU A 455 44.83 7.42 13.91
C LEU A 455 43.76 8.48 14.21
N TRP A 456 42.94 8.27 15.23
CA TRP A 456 41.89 9.23 15.61
C TRP A 456 42.46 10.58 16.04
N ASP A 457 43.52 10.58 16.85
CA ASP A 457 44.21 11.81 17.24
C ASP A 457 44.74 12.58 16.01
N SER A 458 45.24 11.87 14.99
CA SER A 458 45.67 12.50 13.74
C SER A 458 44.51 13.19 13.01
N LEU A 459 43.34 12.55 12.92
CA LEU A 459 42.14 13.13 12.28
C LEU A 459 41.62 14.34 13.06
N ARG A 460 41.60 14.26 14.40
CA ARG A 460 41.24 15.38 15.27
C ARG A 460 42.17 16.58 15.08
N ARG A 461 43.49 16.35 15.07
CA ARG A 461 44.48 17.42 14.84
C ARG A 461 44.37 18.02 13.45
N GLN A 462 44.01 17.24 12.42
CA GLN A 462 43.70 17.81 11.11
C GLN A 462 42.46 18.73 11.15
N SER A 463 41.40 18.35 11.88
CA SER A 463 40.22 19.21 12.10
C SER A 463 40.57 20.51 12.82
N GLU A 464 41.42 20.45 13.84
CA GLU A 464 41.94 21.62 14.56
C GLU A 464 42.74 22.54 13.64
N LEU A 465 43.65 21.99 12.83
CA LEU A 465 44.39 22.73 11.80
C LEU A 465 43.43 23.47 10.87
N MET A 466 42.40 22.80 10.35
CA MET A 466 41.43 23.42 9.44
C MET A 466 40.60 24.51 10.12
N ALA A 467 40.23 24.33 11.40
CA ALA A 467 39.56 25.37 12.19
C ALA A 467 40.43 26.61 12.40
N GLN A 468 41.72 26.42 12.70
CA GLN A 468 42.67 27.53 12.84
C GLN A 468 42.89 28.26 11.51
N LEU A 469 43.10 27.54 10.40
CA LEU A 469 43.22 28.14 9.06
C LEU A 469 41.96 28.91 8.65
N THR A 470 40.79 28.41 9.05
CA THR A 470 39.50 29.08 8.84
C THR A 470 39.42 30.41 9.62
N ALA A 471 39.90 30.44 10.86
CA ALA A 471 39.97 31.65 11.69
C ALA A 471 40.95 32.67 11.09
N ILE A 472 42.15 32.23 10.69
CA ILE A 472 43.16 33.07 10.02
C ILE A 472 42.58 33.68 8.73
N THR A 473 41.90 32.87 7.92
CA THR A 473 41.28 33.36 6.67
C THR A 473 40.20 34.42 6.94
N ARG A 474 39.43 34.27 8.03
CA ARG A 474 38.41 35.26 8.44
C ARG A 474 39.05 36.57 8.89
N GLU A 475 40.13 36.52 9.66
CA GLU A 475 40.90 37.70 10.08
C GLU A 475 41.46 38.44 8.85
N LEU A 476 42.15 37.72 7.96
CA LEU A 476 42.77 38.29 6.77
C LEU A 476 41.75 38.82 5.75
N SER A 477 40.53 38.29 5.73
CA SER A 477 39.45 38.79 4.88
C SER A 477 39.01 40.21 5.24
N GLY A 478 39.11 40.60 6.52
CA GLY A 478 38.80 41.95 6.99
C GLY A 478 39.84 43.02 6.61
N MET A 479 41.05 42.61 6.21
CA MET A 479 42.15 43.53 5.89
C MET A 479 42.12 43.98 4.42
N ARG A 480 42.63 45.20 4.15
CA ARG A 480 42.80 45.71 2.78
C ARG A 480 44.26 45.63 2.34
N GLY A 481 44.48 45.21 1.10
CA GLY A 481 45.80 45.12 0.45
C GLY A 481 46.50 43.78 0.69
N GLN A 482 46.79 43.06 -0.39
CA GLN A 482 47.42 41.74 -0.34
C GLN A 482 48.80 41.71 0.33
N PRO A 483 49.70 42.70 0.16
CA PRO A 483 50.99 42.71 0.85
C PRO A 483 50.85 42.71 2.37
N LYS A 484 49.93 43.52 2.90
CA LYS A 484 49.62 43.59 4.34
C LYS A 484 49.03 42.27 4.86
N LYS A 485 48.20 41.61 4.05
CA LYS A 485 47.66 40.27 4.39
C LYS A 485 48.76 39.21 4.47
N VAL A 486 49.73 39.24 3.54
CA VAL A 486 50.87 38.32 3.55
C VAL A 486 51.76 38.56 4.75
N GLU A 487 52.08 39.81 5.06
CA GLU A 487 52.86 40.17 6.25
C GLU A 487 52.16 39.71 7.53
N ARG A 488 50.85 39.99 7.67
CA ARG A 488 50.05 39.55 8.81
C ARG A 488 49.98 38.02 8.93
N LEU A 489 49.78 37.30 7.82
CA LEU A 489 49.81 35.83 7.80
C LEU A 489 51.14 35.29 8.35
N ARG A 490 52.26 35.88 7.92
CA ARG A 490 53.60 35.49 8.38
C ARG A 490 53.82 35.77 9.86
N THR A 491 53.32 36.90 10.37
CA THR A 491 53.36 37.23 11.81
C THR A 491 52.48 36.30 12.64
N ILE A 492 51.33 35.88 12.12
CA ILE A 492 50.46 34.93 12.84
C ILE A 492 51.13 33.55 12.95
N LEU A 493 51.82 33.13 11.89
CA LEU A 493 52.48 31.82 11.80
C LEU A 493 53.93 31.82 12.34
N SER A 494 54.49 32.94 12.77
CA SER A 494 55.85 32.98 13.33
C SER A 494 55.89 32.39 14.74
N ASP A 495 57.10 32.09 15.24
CA ASP A 495 57.31 31.48 16.57
C ASP A 495 56.70 32.31 17.72
N ASP A 496 56.68 33.65 17.60
CA ASP A 496 56.05 34.57 18.57
C ASP A 496 54.59 34.93 18.21
N GLY A 497 54.03 34.26 17.20
CA GLY A 497 52.70 34.51 16.65
C GLY A 497 51.58 33.89 17.49
N SER A 498 50.33 34.29 17.18
CA SER A 498 49.14 33.74 17.85
C SER A 498 48.82 32.29 17.48
N CYS A 499 49.44 31.75 16.43
CA CYS A 499 49.29 30.37 15.98
C CYS A 499 50.67 29.73 15.75
N SER A 500 51.61 29.93 16.69
CA SER A 500 52.98 29.41 16.59
C SER A 500 53.04 27.88 16.58
N GLU A 501 52.03 27.22 17.14
CA GLU A 501 51.84 25.76 17.05
C GLU A 501 51.70 25.26 15.61
N LEU A 502 51.32 26.13 14.66
CA LEU A 502 51.25 25.79 13.25
C LEU A 502 52.61 25.79 12.54
N ALA A 503 53.61 26.49 13.09
CA ALA A 503 54.96 26.54 12.54
C ALA A 503 55.70 25.21 12.73
N SER A 504 55.46 24.54 13.87
CA SER A 504 56.05 23.25 14.21
C SER A 504 55.05 22.38 14.97
N PHE A 505 54.61 21.29 14.33
CA PHE A 505 53.70 20.33 14.94
C PHE A 505 54.43 19.42 15.93
N THR A 506 53.80 19.18 17.09
CA THR A 506 54.32 18.27 18.13
C THR A 506 54.50 16.84 17.62
N ARG A 507 53.64 16.41 16.70
CA ARG A 507 53.73 15.13 15.99
C ARG A 507 53.48 15.37 14.51
N ALA A 508 54.10 14.54 13.67
CA ALA A 508 53.81 14.56 12.24
C ALA A 508 52.30 14.39 11.99
N LEU A 509 51.80 15.09 10.97
CA LEU A 509 50.39 15.11 10.61
C LEU A 509 50.28 14.74 9.13
N PRO A 510 49.45 13.76 8.74
CA PRO A 510 49.16 13.51 7.34
C PRO A 510 48.40 14.71 6.75
N LEU A 511 48.59 15.02 5.46
CA LEU A 511 47.82 16.07 4.81
C LEU A 511 46.39 15.59 4.49
N PRO A 512 45.34 16.40 4.71
CA PRO A 512 43.96 16.01 4.39
C PRO A 512 43.73 15.60 2.93
N ILE A 513 44.43 16.23 1.99
CA ILE A 513 44.31 15.97 0.53
C ILE A 513 45.23 14.84 0.03
N ASP A 514 46.34 14.60 0.74
CA ASP A 514 47.30 13.55 0.43
C ASP A 514 47.77 12.91 1.74
N PRO A 515 47.02 11.91 2.24
CA PRO A 515 47.29 11.29 3.55
C PRO A 515 48.60 10.51 3.58
N THR A 516 49.21 10.24 2.42
CA THR A 516 50.50 9.56 2.33
C THR A 516 51.68 10.49 2.66
N SER A 517 51.47 11.81 2.57
CA SER A 517 52.48 12.82 2.86
C SER A 517 52.34 13.38 4.27
N ASN A 518 53.27 13.00 5.15
CA ASN A 518 53.36 13.49 6.52
C ASN A 518 54.14 14.82 6.62
N VAL A 519 53.52 15.81 7.26
CA VAL A 519 54.07 17.15 7.46
C VAL A 519 54.36 17.44 8.94
N SER A 520 55.37 18.29 9.20
CA SER A 520 55.84 18.64 10.54
C SER A 520 55.57 20.10 10.93
N GLY A 521 54.94 20.90 10.06
CA GLY A 521 54.64 22.31 10.32
C GLY A 521 54.59 23.16 9.05
N ILE A 522 54.14 24.40 9.18
CA ILE A 522 54.04 25.40 8.11
C ILE A 522 55.29 26.28 8.12
N VAL A 523 55.82 26.59 6.93
CA VAL A 523 56.93 27.51 6.72
C VAL A 523 56.36 28.92 6.45
N PRO A 524 56.44 29.86 7.40
CA PRO A 524 55.81 31.17 7.26
C PRO A 524 56.35 31.95 6.06
N GLU A 525 57.66 31.94 5.84
CA GLU A 525 58.34 32.73 4.81
C GLU A 525 57.90 32.34 3.40
N GLU A 526 57.60 31.07 3.18
CA GLU A 526 57.17 30.52 1.90
C GLU A 526 55.64 30.62 1.70
N SER A 527 54.89 30.93 2.76
CA SER A 527 53.44 31.08 2.75
C SER A 527 52.99 32.45 2.22
N LYS A 528 51.87 32.47 1.47
CA LYS A 528 51.37 33.66 0.74
C LYS A 528 49.84 33.69 0.72
N VAL A 529 49.27 34.86 0.44
CA VAL A 529 47.84 35.07 0.17
C VAL A 529 47.66 35.44 -1.29
N PHE A 530 46.80 34.73 -2.02
CA PHE A 530 46.55 35.01 -3.43
C PHE A 530 45.73 36.30 -3.62
N LYS A 531 45.98 36.98 -4.74
CA LYS A 531 45.22 38.15 -5.18
C LYS A 531 43.91 37.72 -5.86
N SER A 532 42.96 37.25 -5.06
CA SER A 532 41.62 36.83 -5.49
C SER A 532 40.55 37.37 -4.53
N ALA A 533 39.29 37.44 -4.97
CA ALA A 533 38.17 37.93 -4.17
C ALA A 533 38.05 37.21 -2.82
N LEU A 534 38.28 35.89 -2.82
CA LEU A 534 38.20 35.04 -1.62
C LEU A 534 39.54 34.94 -0.85
N SER A 535 40.59 35.66 -1.30
CA SER A 535 41.91 35.70 -0.65
C SER A 535 42.45 34.34 -0.16
N PRO A 536 42.51 33.28 -1.00
CA PRO A 536 42.93 31.96 -0.56
C PRO A 536 44.40 31.95 -0.09
N LEU A 537 44.70 31.09 0.88
CA LEU A 537 46.03 30.94 1.47
C LEU A 537 46.82 29.90 0.67
N LYS A 538 48.04 30.23 0.29
CA LYS A 538 49.06 29.28 -0.14
C LYS A 538 49.93 28.98 1.07
N LEU A 539 49.88 27.76 1.57
CA LEU A 539 50.64 27.29 2.72
C LEU A 539 51.74 26.34 2.24
N ALA A 540 52.96 26.60 2.65
CA ALA A 540 54.10 25.72 2.40
C ALA A 540 54.37 24.90 3.65
N PHE A 541 54.20 23.59 3.59
CA PHE A 541 54.46 22.67 4.69
C PHE A 541 55.84 22.05 4.56
N ARG A 542 56.49 21.83 5.71
CA ARG A 542 57.69 21.01 5.82
C ARG A 542 57.27 19.54 5.91
N THR A 543 57.77 18.72 4.99
CA THR A 543 57.54 17.27 5.04
C THR A 543 58.56 16.60 5.97
N THR A 544 58.21 15.43 6.50
CA THR A 544 59.10 14.60 7.34
C THR A 544 60.36 14.12 6.61
N SER A 545 60.35 14.07 5.27
CA SER A 545 61.49 13.75 4.41
C SER A 545 62.34 14.96 4.03
N ASN A 546 62.22 16.09 4.75
CA ASN A 546 62.87 17.37 4.49
C ASN A 546 62.49 18.07 3.15
N GLY A 547 61.50 17.56 2.42
CA GLY A 547 60.88 18.24 1.27
C GLY A 547 59.88 19.34 1.67
N ARG A 548 59.24 19.92 0.64
CA ARG A 548 58.17 20.93 0.77
C ARG A 548 56.89 20.43 0.10
N ALA A 549 55.77 20.53 0.80
CA ALA A 549 54.43 20.29 0.25
C ALA A 549 53.65 21.60 0.23
N ASN A 550 53.03 21.95 -0.90
CA ASN A 550 52.23 23.18 -0.99
C ASN A 550 50.74 22.83 -0.98
N MET A 551 49.97 23.52 -0.15
CA MET A 551 48.52 23.40 -0.11
C MET A 551 47.87 24.76 -0.35
N ILE A 552 46.78 24.78 -1.12
CA ILE A 552 45.93 25.96 -1.26
C ILE A 552 44.72 25.75 -0.35
N PHE A 553 44.58 26.59 0.66
CA PHE A 553 43.42 26.62 1.53
C PHE A 553 42.48 27.75 1.09
N LYS A 554 41.22 27.41 0.86
CA LYS A 554 40.18 28.33 0.44
C LYS A 554 38.95 28.09 1.31
N LYS A 555 38.51 29.15 1.99
CA LYS A 555 37.25 29.20 2.70
C LYS A 555 36.12 29.62 1.77
#